data_AF-A0A956SEF5-F1
#
_entry.id   AF-A0A956SEF5-F1
#
_cell.length_a   1.000
_cell.length_b   1.000
_cell.length_c   1.000
_cell.angle_alpha   90.00
_cell.angle_beta   90.00
_cell.angle_gamma   90.00
#
_symmetry.space_group_name_H-M   'P 1'
#
loop_
_entity.id
_entity.type
_entity.pdbx_description
1 polymer ?
#
loop_
_entity_poly.entity_id
_entity_poly.type
_entity_poly.pdbx_seq_one_letter_code
_entity_poly.pdbx_strand_id
1 'polypeptide(L)'
;MRGIRLFTLVAIGLALALATPHPTFAGPPRKMSLVKDYRNALSAARGNPAATIEVHLEFAVKATLAAKEENNPNYMGFTGGADNVQYLQEAKAVLDDLSSEKGAADPEVVALTEKYEAAHAEVAAICDSFNTAKLQNEKAPADVYKGSDRGTFDKQIRAEWAKKYPEDQILDVRFHMAEWQRNKEHVWQSASQSWRDVDMSVLAVSVIVKTSDEVATTYPAYINKNNLSGGAITIGVDTKGSEYVHKEILVATL
;
A
#
# COMPACT_ATOMS: atom_id res chain seq x y z
N MET A 1 -51.50 -3.00 10.37
CA MET A 1 -50.21 -2.80 11.06
C MET A 1 -49.23 -3.87 10.62
N ARG A 2 -48.18 -3.48 9.88
CA ARG A 2 -46.84 -4.09 9.77
C ARG A 2 -46.22 -3.52 8.49
N GLY A 3 -45.61 -2.35 8.63
CA GLY A 3 -44.85 -1.70 7.57
C GLY A 3 -43.47 -2.34 7.50
N ILE A 4 -43.15 -2.91 6.34
CA ILE A 4 -41.82 -3.37 5.97
C ILE A 4 -41.03 -2.13 5.58
N ARG A 5 -40.07 -1.72 6.41
CA ARG A 5 -39.08 -0.69 6.06
C ARG A 5 -37.97 -1.38 5.28
N LEU A 6 -37.98 -1.21 3.96
CA LEU A 6 -36.86 -1.55 3.09
C LEU A 6 -35.80 -0.45 3.24
N PHE A 7 -34.72 -0.73 3.95
CA PHE A 7 -33.52 0.11 3.95
C PHE A 7 -32.68 -0.28 2.73
N THR A 8 -32.81 0.49 1.65
CA THR A 8 -31.88 0.39 0.51
C THR A 8 -30.63 1.18 0.85
N LEU A 9 -29.55 0.48 1.25
CA LEU A 9 -28.20 1.04 1.25
C LEU A 9 -27.81 1.29 -0.21
N VAL A 10 -27.74 2.56 -0.61
CA VAL A 10 -27.10 2.97 -1.86
C VAL A 10 -25.68 3.38 -1.53
N ALA A 11 -24.74 2.44 -1.67
CA ALA A 11 -23.32 2.72 -1.70
C ALA A 11 -23.01 3.51 -2.98
N ILE A 12 -22.92 4.83 -2.88
CA ILE A 12 -22.42 5.68 -3.97
C ILE A 12 -20.91 5.60 -3.94
N GLY A 13 -20.36 4.56 -4.58
CA GLY A 13 -18.97 4.53 -5.01
C GLY A 13 -18.80 5.52 -6.16
N LEU A 14 -18.59 6.80 -5.84
CA LEU A 14 -18.12 7.78 -6.80
C LEU A 14 -16.62 7.58 -6.97
N ALA A 15 -16.26 6.64 -7.85
CA ALA A 15 -14.89 6.52 -8.36
C ALA A 15 -14.60 7.76 -9.20
N LEU A 16 -14.06 8.79 -8.56
CA LEU A 16 -13.43 9.91 -9.26
C LEU A 16 -12.08 9.41 -9.79
N ALA A 17 -12.13 8.63 -10.88
CA ALA A 17 -10.96 8.28 -11.66
C ALA A 17 -10.52 9.53 -12.43
N LEU A 18 -9.79 10.41 -11.75
CA LEU A 18 -8.85 11.28 -12.44
C LEU A 18 -7.85 10.34 -13.11
N ALA A 19 -8.03 10.14 -14.41
CA ALA A 19 -7.05 9.49 -15.26
C ALA A 19 -5.82 10.41 -15.33
N THR A 20 -5.04 10.45 -14.25
CA THR A 20 -3.64 10.79 -14.35
C THR A 20 -3.04 9.71 -15.26
N PRO A 21 -2.32 10.08 -16.34
CA PRO A 21 -1.59 9.07 -17.10
C PRO A 21 -0.80 8.24 -16.11
N HIS A 22 -1.01 6.92 -16.10
CA HIS A 22 -0.15 6.03 -15.34
C HIS A 22 1.28 6.45 -15.69
N PRO A 23 2.10 6.88 -14.72
CA PRO A 23 3.51 7.01 -15.00
C PRO A 23 3.91 5.63 -15.51
N THR A 24 4.34 5.57 -16.77
CA THR A 24 5.06 4.42 -17.24
C THR A 24 6.22 4.28 -16.26
N PHE A 25 6.13 3.29 -15.38
CA PHE A 25 7.24 2.86 -14.53
C PHE A 25 8.27 2.19 -15.45
N ALA A 26 8.80 2.96 -16.41
CA ALA A 26 10.10 2.73 -16.96
C ALA A 26 11.07 3.09 -15.83
N GLY A 27 11.20 2.17 -14.87
CA GLY A 27 12.27 2.24 -13.89
C GLY A 27 13.59 2.42 -14.64
N PRO A 28 14.58 3.08 -14.03
CA PRO A 28 15.88 3.25 -14.65
C PRO A 28 16.41 1.89 -15.12
N PRO A 29 17.17 1.85 -16.23
CA PRO A 29 17.65 0.60 -16.79
C PRO A 29 18.42 -0.17 -15.72
N ARG A 30 17.97 -1.41 -15.44
CA ARG A 30 18.72 -2.36 -14.59
C ARG A 30 20.18 -2.37 -15.08
N LYS A 31 21.20 -2.43 -14.21
CA LYS A 31 22.58 -2.62 -14.67
C LYS A 31 22.62 -3.93 -15.45
N MET A 32 22.62 -3.80 -16.77
CA MET A 32 22.50 -4.92 -17.71
C MET A 32 23.66 -5.91 -17.55
N SER A 33 24.80 -5.45 -17.02
CA SER A 33 25.94 -6.29 -16.64
C SER A 33 25.56 -7.29 -15.54
N LEU A 34 24.97 -6.84 -14.43
CA LEU A 34 24.62 -7.70 -13.30
C LEU A 34 23.67 -8.82 -13.75
N VAL A 35 22.62 -8.46 -14.49
CA VAL A 35 21.64 -9.44 -15.01
C VAL A 35 22.27 -10.41 -16.02
N LYS A 36 23.21 -9.94 -16.84
CA LYS A 36 23.94 -10.80 -17.78
C LYS A 36 24.84 -11.79 -17.04
N ASP A 37 25.57 -11.33 -16.03
CA ASP A 37 26.46 -12.16 -15.23
C ASP A 37 25.68 -13.23 -14.47
N TYR A 38 24.51 -12.88 -13.92
CA TYR A 38 23.56 -13.83 -13.34
C TYR A 38 23.12 -14.92 -14.31
N ARG A 39 22.66 -14.54 -15.51
CA ARG A 39 22.21 -15.53 -16.50
C ARG A 39 23.34 -16.48 -16.91
N ASN A 40 24.56 -15.96 -17.04
CA ASN A 40 25.73 -16.78 -17.34
C ASN A 40 26.04 -17.76 -16.20
N ALA A 41 26.05 -17.27 -14.95
CA ALA A 41 26.29 -18.10 -13.77
C ALA A 41 25.20 -19.18 -13.59
N LEU A 42 23.93 -18.81 -13.78
CA LEU A 42 22.80 -19.73 -13.70
C LEU A 42 22.85 -20.79 -14.80
N SER A 43 23.24 -20.40 -16.02
CA SER A 43 23.45 -21.35 -17.12
C SER A 43 24.58 -22.33 -16.81
N ALA A 44 25.63 -21.89 -16.12
CA ALA A 44 26.75 -22.76 -15.72
C ALA A 44 26.38 -23.70 -14.55
N ALA A 45 25.50 -23.26 -13.65
CA ALA A 45 25.00 -24.05 -12.52
C ALA A 45 23.92 -25.07 -12.91
N ARG A 46 23.44 -25.06 -14.17
CA ARG A 46 22.32 -25.88 -14.62
C ARG A 46 22.55 -27.37 -14.33
N GLY A 47 21.57 -27.99 -13.66
CA GLY A 47 21.62 -29.41 -13.29
C GLY A 47 22.38 -29.67 -11.97
N ASN A 48 22.86 -28.64 -11.29
CA ASN A 48 23.41 -28.71 -9.95
C ASN A 48 22.55 -27.82 -9.02
N PRO A 49 21.66 -28.42 -8.20
CA PRO A 49 20.78 -27.67 -7.29
C PRO A 49 21.55 -26.79 -6.31
N ALA A 50 22.64 -27.28 -5.71
CA ALA A 50 23.45 -26.52 -4.76
C ALA A 50 24.07 -25.28 -5.41
N ALA A 51 24.70 -25.44 -6.57
CA ALA A 51 25.26 -24.31 -7.33
C ALA A 51 24.17 -23.33 -7.79
N THR A 52 22.97 -23.83 -8.13
CA THR A 52 21.83 -23.00 -8.53
C THR A 52 21.36 -22.12 -7.36
N ILE A 53 21.21 -22.71 -6.16
CA ILE A 53 20.86 -21.97 -4.93
C ILE A 53 21.89 -20.86 -4.68
N GLU A 54 23.19 -21.18 -4.72
CA GLU A 54 24.24 -20.18 -4.49
C GLU A 54 24.18 -19.01 -5.48
N VAL A 55 23.96 -19.29 -6.77
CA VAL A 55 23.82 -18.22 -7.78
C VAL A 55 22.63 -17.31 -7.48
N HIS A 56 21.48 -17.87 -7.08
CA HIS A 56 20.31 -17.08 -6.70
C HIS A 56 20.56 -16.23 -5.46
N LEU A 57 21.17 -16.80 -4.41
CA LEU A 57 21.49 -16.08 -3.17
C LEU A 57 22.47 -14.94 -3.41
N GLU A 58 23.57 -15.20 -4.11
CA GLU A 58 24.56 -14.18 -4.43
C GLU A 58 23.94 -13.04 -5.25
N PHE A 59 23.09 -13.37 -6.22
CA PHE A 59 22.44 -12.35 -7.03
C PHE A 59 21.45 -11.53 -6.22
N ALA A 60 20.66 -12.16 -5.34
CA ALA A 60 19.74 -11.47 -4.45
C ALA A 60 20.48 -10.41 -3.61
N VAL A 61 21.57 -10.80 -2.94
CA VAL A 61 22.38 -9.88 -2.13
C VAL A 61 23.00 -8.77 -2.99
N LYS A 62 23.70 -9.12 -4.08
CA LYS A 62 24.35 -8.13 -4.97
C LYS A 62 23.36 -7.14 -5.57
N ALA A 63 22.20 -7.60 -6.02
CA ALA A 63 21.18 -6.74 -6.60
C ALA A 63 20.55 -5.81 -5.55
N THR A 64 20.33 -6.30 -4.32
CA THR A 64 19.78 -5.50 -3.22
C THR A 64 20.79 -4.44 -2.74
N LEU A 65 22.07 -4.78 -2.66
CA LEU A 65 23.15 -3.82 -2.37
C LEU A 65 23.27 -2.75 -3.46
N ALA A 66 23.23 -3.13 -4.73
CA ALA A 66 23.25 -2.18 -5.84
C ALA A 66 22.02 -1.25 -5.80
N ALA A 67 20.84 -1.78 -5.47
CA ALA A 67 19.64 -0.97 -5.27
C ALA A 67 19.84 0.06 -4.15
N LYS A 68 20.51 -0.32 -3.05
CA LYS A 68 20.79 0.57 -1.91
C LYS A 68 21.75 1.68 -2.29
N GLU A 69 22.83 1.34 -3.00
CA GLU A 69 23.81 2.30 -3.51
C GLU A 69 23.16 3.35 -4.43
N GLU A 70 22.21 2.91 -5.26
CA GLU A 70 21.48 3.78 -6.20
C GLU A 70 20.25 4.46 -5.57
N ASN A 71 19.96 4.20 -4.30
CA ASN A 71 18.74 4.61 -3.60
C ASN A 71 17.46 4.33 -4.41
N ASN A 72 17.39 3.14 -5.03
CA ASN A 72 16.34 2.78 -5.96
C ASN A 72 15.69 1.43 -5.58
N PRO A 73 14.64 1.44 -4.73
CA PRO A 73 13.95 0.21 -4.33
C PRO A 73 13.19 -0.48 -5.48
N ASN A 74 13.00 0.18 -6.62
CA ASN A 74 12.33 -0.41 -7.79
C ASN A 74 13.26 -1.28 -8.64
N TYR A 75 14.56 -1.32 -8.32
CA TYR A 75 15.59 -1.96 -9.14
C TYR A 75 15.32 -3.45 -9.43
N MET A 76 14.64 -4.18 -8.52
CA MET A 76 14.20 -5.57 -8.73
C MET A 76 12.84 -5.91 -8.10
N GLY A 77 11.95 -4.93 -7.89
CA GLY A 77 10.65 -5.19 -7.25
C GLY A 77 10.74 -5.45 -5.74
N PHE A 78 11.67 -4.77 -5.04
CA PHE A 78 11.84 -4.87 -3.58
C PHE A 78 10.66 -4.26 -2.78
N THR A 79 9.60 -3.82 -3.46
CA THR A 79 8.38 -3.31 -2.85
C THR A 79 7.62 -4.47 -2.19
N GLY A 80 7.80 -4.63 -0.88
CA GLY A 80 7.10 -5.65 -0.08
C GLY A 80 7.99 -6.44 0.89
N GLY A 81 9.30 -6.16 0.98
CA GLY A 81 10.21 -6.86 1.90
C GLY A 81 11.00 -8.00 1.26
N ALA A 82 11.88 -8.65 2.04
CA ALA A 82 12.79 -9.70 1.54
C ALA A 82 12.08 -10.88 0.89
N ASP A 83 10.91 -11.28 1.43
CA ASP A 83 10.13 -12.39 0.91
C ASP A 83 9.58 -12.16 -0.50
N ASN A 84 9.52 -10.90 -0.94
CA ASN A 84 9.10 -10.53 -2.29
C ASN A 84 10.26 -10.43 -3.28
N VAL A 85 11.49 -10.71 -2.83
CA VAL A 85 12.65 -10.76 -3.71
C VAL A 85 12.63 -12.08 -4.48
N GLN A 86 12.29 -11.99 -5.77
CA GLN A 86 12.16 -13.13 -6.68
C GLN A 86 13.31 -14.14 -6.54
N TYR A 87 14.56 -13.67 -6.44
CA TYR A 87 15.72 -14.56 -6.38
C TYR A 87 15.85 -15.31 -5.05
N LEU A 88 15.39 -14.74 -3.93
CA LEU A 88 15.28 -15.50 -2.67
C LEU A 88 14.17 -16.55 -2.78
N GLN A 89 13.06 -16.25 -3.44
CA GLN A 89 11.99 -17.23 -3.67
C GLN A 89 12.47 -18.39 -4.55
N GLU A 90 13.21 -18.09 -5.62
CA GLU A 90 13.80 -19.09 -6.50
C GLU A 90 14.83 -19.96 -5.74
N ALA A 91 15.71 -19.35 -4.93
CA ALA A 91 16.63 -20.10 -4.08
C ALA A 91 15.90 -21.02 -3.09
N LYS A 92 14.84 -20.52 -2.45
CA LYS A 92 14.05 -21.26 -1.47
C LYS A 92 13.35 -22.45 -2.10
N ALA A 93 12.76 -22.28 -3.29
CA ALA A 93 12.10 -23.36 -4.01
C ALA A 93 13.07 -24.51 -4.34
N VAL A 94 14.26 -24.19 -4.86
CA VAL A 94 15.28 -25.21 -5.17
C VAL A 94 15.81 -25.88 -3.89
N LEU A 95 15.96 -25.13 -2.80
CA LEU A 95 16.35 -25.68 -1.50
C LEU A 95 15.28 -26.63 -0.94
N ASP A 96 14.00 -26.30 -1.07
CA ASP A 96 12.88 -27.14 -0.61
C ASP A 96 12.78 -28.45 -1.41
N ASP A 97 13.00 -28.38 -2.73
CA ASP A 97 13.09 -29.57 -3.58
C ASP A 97 14.28 -30.45 -3.15
N LEU A 98 15.47 -29.87 -2.97
CA LEU A 98 16.67 -30.59 -2.53
C LEU A 98 16.48 -31.23 -1.14
N SER A 99 15.88 -30.50 -0.21
CA SER A 99 15.53 -30.98 1.13
C SER A 99 14.52 -32.14 1.07
N SER A 100 13.59 -32.12 0.12
CA SER A 100 12.63 -33.21 -0.08
C SER A 100 13.29 -34.46 -0.66
N GLU A 101 14.29 -34.30 -1.52
CA GLU A 101 15.04 -35.41 -2.12
C GLU A 101 16.05 -36.06 -1.17
N LYS A 102 16.82 -35.25 -0.43
CA LYS A 102 17.93 -35.71 0.42
C LYS A 102 17.58 -35.81 1.91
N GLY A 103 16.52 -35.12 2.32
CA GLY A 103 16.13 -34.97 3.72
C GLY A 103 16.74 -33.73 4.37
N ALA A 104 15.97 -33.08 5.24
CA ALA A 104 16.36 -31.82 5.90
C ALA A 104 17.60 -31.92 6.81
N ALA A 105 17.98 -33.13 7.23
CA ALA A 105 19.16 -33.38 8.06
C ALA A 105 20.42 -33.71 7.24
N ASP A 106 20.32 -33.76 5.91
CA ASP A 106 21.48 -33.96 5.05
C ASP A 106 22.48 -32.78 5.21
N PRO A 107 23.78 -33.03 5.38
CA PRO A 107 24.76 -31.97 5.64
C PRO A 107 24.82 -30.87 4.57
N GLU A 108 24.56 -31.22 3.29
CA GLU A 108 24.54 -30.22 2.21
C GLU A 108 23.29 -29.32 2.33
N VAL A 109 22.14 -29.91 2.64
CA VAL A 109 20.89 -29.17 2.86
C VAL A 109 21.04 -28.23 4.04
N VAL A 110 21.56 -28.70 5.17
CA VAL A 110 21.81 -27.87 6.37
C VAL A 110 22.69 -26.66 6.04
N ALA A 111 23.82 -26.89 5.35
CA ALA A 111 24.74 -25.81 4.98
C ALA A 111 24.11 -24.80 4.01
N LEU A 112 23.25 -25.25 3.08
CA LEU A 112 22.54 -24.37 2.15
C LEU A 112 21.41 -23.60 2.84
N THR A 113 20.73 -24.20 3.82
CA THR A 113 19.75 -23.50 4.67
C THR A 113 20.42 -22.38 5.45
N GLU A 114 21.57 -22.62 6.08
CA GLU A 114 22.30 -21.56 6.79
C GLU A 114 22.70 -20.40 5.87
N LYS A 115 23.16 -20.70 4.65
CA LYS A 115 23.45 -19.67 3.63
C LYS A 115 22.21 -18.90 3.21
N TYR A 116 21.09 -19.60 3.03
CA TYR A 116 19.80 -18.98 2.70
C TYR A 116 19.37 -18.00 3.78
N GLU A 117 19.35 -18.42 5.05
CA GLU A 117 18.94 -17.58 6.18
C GLU A 117 19.85 -16.35 6.34
N ALA A 118 21.16 -16.50 6.15
CA ALA A 118 22.10 -15.37 6.19
C ALA A 118 21.83 -14.35 5.08
N ALA A 119 21.63 -14.82 3.83
CA ALA A 119 21.32 -13.96 2.70
C ALA A 119 19.93 -13.29 2.85
N HIS A 120 18.94 -14.02 3.36
CA HIS A 120 17.62 -13.50 3.65
C HIS A 120 17.68 -12.37 4.69
N ALA A 121 18.37 -12.58 5.81
CA ALA A 121 18.54 -11.57 6.85
C ALA A 121 19.25 -10.31 6.33
N GLU A 122 20.28 -10.45 5.49
CA GLU A 122 20.97 -9.31 4.87
C GLU A 122 20.04 -8.52 3.94
N VAL A 123 19.31 -9.21 3.06
CA VAL A 123 18.34 -8.58 2.15
C VAL A 123 17.22 -7.91 2.95
N ALA A 124 16.72 -8.53 4.01
CA ALA A 124 15.71 -7.98 4.90
C ALA A 124 16.15 -6.67 5.53
N ALA A 125 17.36 -6.62 6.10
CA ALA A 125 17.91 -5.40 6.69
C ALA A 125 18.02 -4.25 5.68
N ILE A 126 18.33 -4.55 4.41
CA ILE A 126 18.38 -3.53 3.35
C ILE A 126 16.96 -3.08 2.96
N CYS A 127 16.02 -4.01 2.76
CA CYS A 127 14.61 -3.69 2.51
C CYS A 127 14.02 -2.80 3.61
N ASP A 128 14.30 -3.11 4.87
CA ASP A 128 13.86 -2.32 6.03
C ASP A 128 14.47 -0.93 6.03
N SER A 129 15.71 -0.78 5.56
CA SER A 129 16.35 0.54 5.42
C SER A 129 15.65 1.43 4.39
N PHE A 130 15.15 0.86 3.28
CA PHE A 130 14.32 1.60 2.31
C PHE A 130 12.98 2.00 2.90
N ASN A 131 12.32 1.10 3.63
CA ASN A 131 11.06 1.39 4.31
C ASN A 131 11.25 2.50 5.34
N THR A 132 12.31 2.45 6.15
CA THR A 132 12.65 3.49 7.12
C THR A 132 12.87 4.84 6.44
N ALA A 133 13.68 4.89 5.37
CA ALA A 133 13.92 6.12 4.62
C ALA A 133 12.65 6.66 3.96
N LYS A 134 11.77 5.79 3.46
CA LYS A 134 10.46 6.16 2.93
C LYS A 134 9.57 6.78 4.02
N LEU A 135 9.46 6.12 5.17
CA LEU A 135 8.66 6.59 6.31
C LEU A 135 9.17 7.93 6.85
N GLN A 136 10.49 8.15 6.88
CA GLN A 136 11.09 9.42 7.30
C GLN A 136 10.78 10.59 6.35
N ASN A 137 10.57 10.30 5.06
CA ASN A 137 10.26 11.32 4.05
C ASN A 137 8.76 11.54 3.87
N GLU A 138 7.92 10.57 4.24
CA GLU A 138 6.47 10.70 4.16
C GLU A 138 5.97 11.63 5.28
N LYS A 139 5.20 12.64 4.89
CA LYS A 139 4.62 13.61 5.82
C LYS A 139 3.15 13.29 6.05
N ALA A 140 2.70 13.55 7.28
CA ALA A 140 1.28 13.60 7.57
C ALA A 140 0.59 14.57 6.58
N PRO A 141 -0.58 14.22 6.05
CA PRO A 141 -1.32 15.13 5.20
C PRO A 141 -1.62 16.46 5.91
N ALA A 142 -1.62 17.55 5.15
CA ALA A 142 -1.85 18.88 5.71
C ALA A 142 -3.29 19.04 6.23
N ASP A 143 -3.46 19.72 7.37
CA ASP A 143 -4.76 20.06 7.94
C ASP A 143 -5.12 21.53 7.71
N VAL A 144 -5.71 21.78 6.55
CA VAL A 144 -5.87 23.13 6.00
C VAL A 144 -7.30 23.65 6.07
N TYR A 145 -8.29 22.80 6.32
CA TYR A 145 -9.68 23.26 6.47
C TYR A 145 -9.85 24.14 7.70
N LYS A 146 -10.36 25.35 7.53
CA LYS A 146 -10.61 26.32 8.63
C LYS A 146 -12.08 26.67 8.81
N GLY A 147 -12.99 25.88 8.23
CA GLY A 147 -14.44 26.07 8.42
C GLY A 147 -14.85 25.95 9.89
N SER A 148 -15.83 26.74 10.30
CA SER A 148 -16.36 26.75 11.67
C SER A 148 -16.96 25.42 12.12
N ASP A 149 -17.35 24.59 11.15
CA ASP A 149 -17.91 23.24 11.32
C ASP A 149 -16.84 22.14 11.45
N ARG A 150 -15.54 22.46 11.29
CA ARG A 150 -14.43 21.49 11.41
C ARG A 150 -14.53 20.62 12.67
N GLY A 151 -14.77 21.23 13.83
CA GLY A 151 -14.87 20.50 15.09
C GLY A 151 -16.06 19.54 15.17
N THR A 152 -17.14 19.84 14.47
CA THR A 152 -18.30 18.94 14.34
C THR A 152 -17.96 17.76 13.43
N PHE A 153 -17.29 18.03 12.31
CA PHE A 153 -16.88 17.00 11.36
C PHE A 153 -15.84 16.04 11.91
N ASP A 154 -14.85 16.53 12.66
CA ASP A 154 -13.86 15.68 13.34
C ASP A 154 -14.57 14.65 14.26
N LYS A 155 -15.52 15.10 15.08
CA LYS A 155 -16.31 14.23 15.96
C LYS A 155 -17.12 13.19 15.19
N GLN A 156 -17.76 13.59 14.08
CA GLN A 156 -18.54 12.67 13.26
C GLN A 156 -17.65 11.61 12.59
N ILE A 157 -16.50 12.01 12.04
CA ILE A 157 -15.53 11.08 11.45
C ILE A 157 -15.05 10.07 12.48
N ARG A 158 -14.64 10.52 13.68
CA ARG A 158 -14.18 9.63 14.76
C ARG A 158 -15.29 8.67 15.22
N ALA A 159 -16.53 9.16 15.31
CA ALA A 159 -17.67 8.34 15.69
C ALA A 159 -17.99 7.26 14.64
N GLU A 160 -18.02 7.61 13.36
CA GLU A 160 -18.24 6.62 12.29
C GLU A 160 -17.07 5.63 12.19
N TRP A 161 -15.83 6.10 12.37
CA TRP A 161 -14.66 5.23 12.39
C TRP A 161 -14.74 4.20 13.52
N ALA A 162 -15.00 4.62 14.76
CA ALA A 162 -15.07 3.74 15.93
C ALA A 162 -16.20 2.70 15.83
N LYS A 163 -17.31 3.02 15.12
CA LYS A 163 -18.37 2.02 14.86
C LYS A 163 -17.88 0.87 13.98
N LYS A 164 -17.02 1.18 13.01
CA LYS A 164 -16.55 0.21 12.02
C LYS A 164 -15.27 -0.50 12.43
N TYR A 165 -14.37 0.20 13.12
CA TYR A 165 -13.07 -0.29 13.57
C TYR A 165 -12.89 0.05 15.07
N PRO A 166 -13.58 -0.67 15.97
CA PRO A 166 -13.61 -0.33 17.39
C PRO A 166 -12.27 -0.51 18.12
N GLU A 167 -11.35 -1.29 17.56
CA GLU A 167 -10.03 -1.56 18.12
C GLU A 167 -8.97 -0.53 17.69
N ASP A 168 -9.31 0.34 16.73
CA ASP A 168 -8.36 1.31 16.19
C ASP A 168 -8.15 2.48 17.15
N GLN A 169 -6.87 2.81 17.37
CA GLN A 169 -6.50 4.04 18.04
C GLN A 169 -6.30 5.15 17.00
N ILE A 170 -7.28 6.06 16.90
CA ILE A 170 -7.17 7.25 16.05
C ILE A 170 -6.22 8.26 16.70
N LEU A 171 -5.11 8.56 16.03
CA LEU A 171 -4.18 9.61 16.42
C LEU A 171 -4.68 10.97 15.96
N ASP A 172 -5.16 11.08 14.72
CA ASP A 172 -5.63 12.35 14.18
C ASP A 172 -6.64 12.23 13.04
N VAL A 173 -7.32 13.33 12.74
CA VAL A 173 -8.19 13.51 11.57
C VAL A 173 -7.76 14.80 10.85
N ARG A 174 -7.27 14.65 9.62
CA ARG A 174 -6.70 15.74 8.83
C ARG A 174 -7.60 16.10 7.65
N PHE A 175 -7.92 17.37 7.47
CA PHE A 175 -8.75 17.87 6.38
C PHE A 175 -7.87 18.51 5.30
N HIS A 176 -7.72 17.82 4.16
CA HIS A 176 -6.73 18.18 3.12
C HIS A 176 -7.16 19.35 2.23
N MET A 177 -8.42 19.76 2.34
CA MET A 177 -9.02 20.78 1.49
C MET A 177 -9.30 22.03 2.30
N ALA A 178 -8.81 23.18 1.85
CA ALA A 178 -9.05 24.45 2.53
C ALA A 178 -10.54 24.86 2.47
N GLU A 179 -11.24 24.43 1.42
CA GLU A 179 -12.63 24.75 1.13
C GLU A 179 -13.37 23.53 0.58
N TRP A 180 -14.70 23.59 0.61
CA TRP A 180 -15.56 22.59 -0.01
C TRP A 180 -15.40 22.61 -1.53
N GLN A 181 -15.15 21.45 -2.15
CA GLN A 181 -15.27 21.33 -3.60
C GLN A 181 -16.71 20.99 -3.97
N ARG A 182 -17.40 21.93 -4.60
CA ARG A 182 -18.76 21.71 -5.10
C ARG A 182 -18.74 21.19 -6.53
N ASN A 183 -19.41 20.07 -6.75
CA ASN A 183 -19.76 19.57 -8.07
C ASN A 183 -21.25 19.78 -8.33
N LYS A 184 -21.58 20.45 -9.44
CA LYS A 184 -22.95 20.70 -9.87
C LYS A 184 -23.12 20.30 -11.32
N GLU A 185 -23.98 19.32 -11.59
CA GLU A 185 -24.18 18.75 -12.91
C GLU A 185 -25.67 18.53 -13.20
N HIS A 186 -26.03 18.57 -14.48
CA HIS A 186 -27.34 18.17 -14.99
C HIS A 186 -27.11 17.01 -15.95
N VAL A 187 -27.34 15.79 -15.46
CA VAL A 187 -26.94 14.55 -16.13
C VAL A 187 -28.18 13.89 -16.72
N TRP A 188 -28.16 13.61 -18.02
CA TRP A 188 -29.19 12.79 -18.67
C TRP A 188 -29.03 11.34 -18.23
N GLN A 189 -30.08 10.75 -17.65
CA GLN A 189 -30.11 9.33 -17.29
C GLN A 189 -30.85 8.55 -18.37
N SER A 190 -30.09 7.90 -19.26
CA SER A 190 -30.65 7.15 -20.39
C SER A 190 -31.61 6.03 -19.96
N ALA A 191 -31.35 5.38 -18.82
CA ALA A 191 -32.18 4.29 -18.31
C ALA A 191 -33.59 4.74 -17.89
N SER A 192 -33.72 5.94 -17.33
CA SER A 192 -34.99 6.53 -16.91
C SER A 192 -35.54 7.58 -17.87
N GLN A 193 -34.83 7.85 -18.97
CA GLN A 193 -35.13 8.91 -19.94
C GLN A 193 -35.48 10.24 -19.27
N SER A 194 -34.72 10.59 -18.23
CA SER A 194 -34.98 11.78 -17.43
C SER A 194 -33.67 12.51 -17.11
N TRP A 195 -33.79 13.81 -16.86
CA TRP A 195 -32.69 14.58 -16.31
C TRP A 195 -32.57 14.37 -14.81
N ARG A 196 -31.34 14.28 -14.32
CA ARG A 196 -31.02 14.26 -12.90
C ARG A 196 -30.07 15.40 -12.58
N ASP A 197 -30.43 16.18 -11.58
CA ASP A 197 -29.53 17.14 -10.97
C ASP A 197 -28.60 16.46 -9.97
N VAL A 198 -27.33 16.86 -10.01
CA VAL A 198 -26.33 16.55 -9.00
C VAL A 198 -25.86 17.90 -8.44
N ASP A 199 -25.93 18.07 -7.13
CA ASP A 199 -25.32 19.21 -6.45
C ASP A 199 -24.75 18.73 -5.12
N MET A 200 -23.46 18.40 -5.15
CA MET A 200 -22.74 17.80 -4.04
C MET A 200 -21.53 18.66 -3.70
N SER A 201 -21.25 18.84 -2.42
CA SER A 201 -19.97 19.37 -1.97
C SER A 201 -19.19 18.28 -1.26
N VAL A 202 -17.89 18.20 -1.49
CA VAL A 202 -17.00 17.19 -0.91
C VAL A 202 -15.87 17.86 -0.13
N LEU A 203 -15.53 17.27 1.01
CA LEU A 203 -14.26 17.48 1.71
C LEU A 203 -13.54 16.13 1.80
N ALA A 204 -12.29 16.10 1.32
CA ALA A 204 -11.39 14.98 1.49
C ALA A 204 -10.75 15.06 2.88
N VAL A 205 -10.81 13.94 3.59
CA VAL A 205 -10.32 13.80 4.96
C VAL A 205 -9.37 12.59 5.01
N SER A 206 -8.46 12.56 5.97
CA SER A 206 -7.80 11.32 6.36
C SER A 206 -7.94 11.06 7.84
N VAL A 207 -8.08 9.79 8.17
CA VAL A 207 -7.97 9.29 9.53
C VAL A 207 -6.59 8.66 9.67
N ILE A 208 -5.83 9.12 10.66
CA ILE A 208 -4.50 8.61 10.98
C ILE A 208 -4.65 7.69 12.18
N VAL A 209 -4.34 6.42 12.00
CA VAL A 209 -4.50 5.37 13.01
C VAL A 209 -3.14 4.83 13.41
N LYS A 210 -2.94 4.61 14.71
CA LYS A 210 -1.74 3.96 15.24
C LYS A 210 -1.73 2.48 14.82
N THR A 211 -0.69 2.04 14.14
CA THR A 211 -0.51 0.63 13.75
C THR A 211 0.64 -0.04 14.50
N SER A 212 1.62 0.73 14.97
CA SER A 212 2.61 0.31 15.96
C SER A 212 2.99 1.50 16.87
N ASP A 213 3.93 1.32 17.79
CA ASP A 213 4.43 2.41 18.62
C ASP A 213 5.16 3.50 17.82
N GLU A 214 5.72 3.15 16.66
CA GLU A 214 6.51 4.05 15.82
C GLU A 214 5.79 4.45 14.52
N VAL A 215 4.84 3.63 14.06
CA VAL A 215 4.19 3.79 12.76
C VAL A 215 2.70 4.07 12.92
N ALA A 216 2.21 5.00 12.11
CA ALA A 216 0.80 5.26 11.89
C ALA A 216 0.45 5.09 10.42
N THR A 217 -0.78 4.66 10.15
CA THR A 217 -1.30 4.50 8.79
C THR A 217 -2.40 5.52 8.55
N THR A 218 -2.30 6.20 7.40
CA THR A 218 -3.25 7.19 6.91
C THR A 218 -4.27 6.51 6.01
N TYR A 219 -5.54 6.62 6.38
CA TYR A 219 -6.68 6.10 5.65
C TYR A 219 -7.51 7.24 5.07
N PRO A 220 -7.93 7.19 3.79
CA PRO A 220 -8.81 8.20 3.24
C PRO A 220 -10.19 8.13 3.91
N ALA A 221 -10.82 9.27 4.10
CA ALA A 221 -12.21 9.41 4.51
C ALA A 221 -12.80 10.59 3.74
N TYR A 222 -14.12 10.73 3.77
CA TYR A 222 -14.76 11.83 3.07
C TYR A 222 -16.01 12.32 3.79
N ILE A 223 -16.31 13.59 3.53
CA ILE A 223 -17.54 14.24 3.95
C ILE A 223 -18.21 14.76 2.69
N ASN A 224 -19.42 14.27 2.46
CA ASN A 224 -20.25 14.68 1.34
C ASN A 224 -21.43 15.47 1.87
N LYS A 225 -21.70 16.61 1.27
CA LYS A 225 -22.87 17.44 1.52
C LYS A 225 -23.76 17.43 0.29
N ASN A 226 -24.99 16.96 0.44
CA ASN A 226 -25.98 17.01 -0.62
C ASN A 226 -26.76 18.32 -0.58
N ASN A 227 -26.43 19.23 -1.49
CA ASN A 227 -27.04 20.56 -1.54
C ASN A 227 -28.48 20.54 -2.07
N LEU A 228 -28.92 19.47 -2.75
CA LEU A 228 -30.32 19.29 -3.18
C LEU A 228 -31.21 18.79 -2.05
N SER A 229 -30.63 18.14 -1.02
CA SER A 229 -31.36 17.56 0.11
C SER A 229 -31.16 18.39 1.38
N GLY A 230 -31.32 19.72 1.27
CA GLY A 230 -31.21 20.62 2.42
C GLY A 230 -29.82 20.65 3.08
N GLY A 231 -28.77 20.20 2.38
CA GLY A 231 -27.42 20.13 2.93
C GLY A 231 -27.13 18.89 3.78
N ALA A 232 -27.86 17.79 3.58
CA ALA A 232 -27.62 16.54 4.28
C ALA A 232 -26.15 16.09 4.18
N ILE A 233 -25.55 15.75 5.32
CA ILE A 233 -24.15 15.31 5.42
C ILE A 233 -24.08 13.78 5.47
N THR A 234 -23.17 13.22 4.68
CA THR A 234 -22.78 11.81 4.70
C THR A 234 -21.29 11.71 4.96
N ILE A 235 -20.92 10.82 5.87
CA ILE A 235 -19.54 10.52 6.24
C ILE A 235 -19.18 9.13 5.71
N GLY A 236 -18.03 9.00 5.06
CA GLY A 236 -17.53 7.70 4.59
C GLY A 236 -16.16 7.36 5.17
N VAL A 237 -16.08 6.17 5.77
CA VAL A 237 -14.86 5.60 6.40
C VAL A 237 -14.54 4.18 5.90
N ASP A 238 -15.17 3.76 4.80
CA ASP A 238 -15.12 2.38 4.28
C ASP A 238 -13.84 2.07 3.49
N THR A 239 -12.71 2.69 3.86
CA THR A 239 -11.49 2.68 3.06
C THR A 239 -10.42 1.74 3.60
N LYS A 240 -10.43 1.39 4.90
CA LYS A 240 -9.48 0.43 5.47
C LYS A 240 -9.71 -0.97 4.89
N GLY A 241 -8.68 -1.54 4.28
CA GLY A 241 -8.73 -2.87 3.64
C GLY A 241 -9.26 -2.87 2.20
N SER A 242 -9.50 -1.69 1.63
CA SER A 242 -9.80 -1.53 0.20
C SER A 242 -8.50 -1.32 -0.59
N GLU A 243 -8.54 -1.43 -1.92
CA GLU A 243 -7.38 -1.15 -2.79
C GLU A 243 -6.93 0.33 -2.76
N TYR A 244 -7.63 1.20 -2.03
CA TYR A 244 -7.29 2.61 -1.95
C TYR A 244 -6.00 2.84 -1.16
N VAL A 245 -5.17 3.73 -1.68
CA VAL A 245 -3.80 3.99 -1.21
C VAL A 245 -3.77 4.31 0.29
N HIS A 246 -3.16 3.41 1.07
CA HIS A 246 -2.75 3.65 2.45
C HIS A 246 -1.33 4.22 2.44
N LYS A 247 -1.07 5.19 3.32
CA LYS A 247 0.27 5.75 3.52
C LYS A 247 0.69 5.53 4.95
N GLU A 248 1.85 4.93 5.13
CA GLU A 248 2.48 4.80 6.45
C GLU A 248 3.36 6.03 6.70
N ILE A 249 3.33 6.51 7.93
CA ILE A 249 4.08 7.66 8.43
C ILE A 249 4.58 7.36 9.83
N LEU A 250 5.65 8.04 10.25
CA LEU A 250 6.12 7.93 11.62
C LEU A 250 5.18 8.67 12.57
N VAL A 251 4.87 8.08 13.72
CA VAL A 251 4.07 8.73 14.78
C VAL A 251 4.71 10.06 15.22
N ALA A 252 6.05 10.13 15.19
CA ALA A 252 6.81 11.32 15.55
C ALA A 252 6.65 12.51 14.58
N THR A 253 6.05 12.31 13.39
CA THR A 253 5.86 13.37 12.39
C THR A 253 4.43 13.93 12.32
N LEU A 254 3.54 13.48 13.22
CA LEU A 254 2.15 13.94 13.35
C LEU A 254 2.03 15.31 14.02
#